data_AF-A0ABD3WXF1-F1
#
_entry.id   AF-A0ABD3WXF1-F1
#
_cell.length_a   1.000
_cell.length_b   1.000
_cell.length_c   1.000
_cell.angle_alpha   90.00
_cell.angle_beta   90.00
_cell.angle_gamma   90.00
#
_symmetry.space_group_name_H-M   'P 1'
#
loop_
_entity.id
_entity.type
_entity.pdbx_description
1 polymer ?
#
loop_
_entity_poly.entity_id
_entity_poly.type
_entity_poly.pdbx_seq_one_letter_code
_entity_poly.pdbx_strand_id
1 'polypeptide(L)'
;MLLLPHLISGVFVIACQNIPFSMRVCKYDIVYKQAVTTEDIYLQMGNKTPTTASCEEMVVKIKLPDTKLADVELDVKNKFLDCRTPKYKLGLHLPHPVDHKSGKAEWDGKKETLIVTLRIVRDFDFMNF
;
A
#
# COMPACT_ATOMS: atom_id res chain seq x y z
N MET A 1 -50.69 -25.60 -13.77
CA MET A 1 -49.31 -26.12 -13.71
C MET A 1 -48.39 -24.93 -13.44
N LEU A 2 -48.28 -24.58 -12.15
CA LEU A 2 -47.39 -23.54 -11.64
C LEU A 2 -46.14 -24.25 -11.14
N LEU A 3 -44.96 -23.81 -11.55
CA LEU A 3 -43.70 -24.19 -10.92
C LEU A 3 -42.83 -22.94 -10.75
N LEU A 4 -42.82 -22.48 -9.51
CA LEU A 4 -41.86 -21.56 -8.88
C LEU A 4 -40.86 -22.42 -8.06
N PRO A 5 -39.77 -21.86 -7.49
CA PRO A 5 -38.40 -22.23 -7.79
C PRO A 5 -37.71 -23.01 -6.65
N HIS A 6 -36.59 -23.67 -6.95
CA HIS A 6 -35.65 -24.15 -5.95
C HIS A 6 -34.33 -23.38 -6.04
N LEU A 7 -34.04 -22.60 -4.99
CA LEU A 7 -32.68 -22.32 -4.49
C LEU A 7 -31.98 -23.67 -4.23
N ILE A 8 -30.66 -23.87 -4.20
CA ILE A 8 -29.57 -23.28 -3.39
C ILE A 8 -28.28 -23.87 -4.04
N SER A 9 -27.19 -23.16 -4.33
CA SER A 9 -26.03 -22.98 -3.44
C SER A 9 -24.82 -22.56 -4.28
N GLY A 10 -24.06 -21.54 -3.86
CA GLY A 10 -22.65 -21.42 -4.25
C GLY A 10 -22.14 -20.08 -4.77
N VAL A 11 -22.95 -19.02 -4.82
CA VAL A 11 -22.40 -17.67 -5.09
C VAL A 11 -22.11 -16.99 -3.77
N PHE A 12 -20.85 -17.03 -3.36
CA PHE A 12 -20.33 -16.30 -2.21
C PHE A 12 -20.24 -14.80 -2.57
N VAL A 13 -21.40 -14.13 -2.71
CA VAL A 13 -21.48 -12.66 -2.75
C VAL A 13 -21.59 -12.17 -1.32
N ILE A 14 -20.46 -12.01 -0.65
CA ILE A 14 -20.39 -11.30 0.62
C ILE A 14 -19.28 -10.25 0.50
N ALA A 15 -19.63 -9.07 -0.01
CA ALA A 15 -19.19 -7.78 0.54
C ALA A 15 -19.76 -6.60 -0.26
N CYS A 16 -20.39 -5.69 0.49
CA CYS A 16 -20.70 -4.30 0.15
C CYS A 16 -21.86 -4.00 -0.80
N GLN A 17 -23.08 -4.08 -0.24
CA GLN A 17 -24.11 -3.08 -0.49
C GLN A 17 -23.50 -1.65 -0.42
N ASN A 18 -23.74 -0.84 -1.45
CA ASN A 18 -23.54 0.62 -1.53
C ASN A 18 -22.18 1.19 -1.98
N ILE A 19 -21.53 0.60 -2.98
CA ILE A 19 -20.43 1.27 -3.70
C ILE A 19 -21.04 1.99 -4.93
N PRO A 20 -20.92 3.32 -5.08
CA PRO A 20 -21.37 4.00 -6.28
C PRO A 20 -20.63 3.43 -7.50
N PHE A 21 -21.39 3.10 -8.55
CA PHE A 21 -20.99 2.34 -9.75
C PHE A 21 -19.85 2.98 -10.60
N SER A 22 -19.27 4.11 -10.16
CA SER A 22 -18.24 4.87 -10.89
C SER A 22 -16.88 4.93 -10.17
N MET A 23 -16.53 3.94 -9.36
CA MET A 23 -15.21 3.86 -8.72
C MET A 23 -14.18 3.31 -9.71
N ARG A 24 -13.18 4.12 -10.11
CA ARG A 24 -12.11 3.70 -11.01
C ARG A 24 -10.97 3.02 -10.25
N VAL A 25 -10.27 2.10 -10.92
CA VAL A 25 -9.02 1.51 -10.42
C VAL A 25 -7.89 2.54 -10.59
N CYS A 26 -7.25 2.92 -9.50
CA CYS A 26 -6.07 3.78 -9.54
C CYS A 26 -4.81 2.98 -9.86
N LYS A 27 -3.85 3.63 -10.52
CA LYS A 27 -2.52 3.05 -10.76
C LYS A 27 -1.63 3.32 -9.55
N TYR A 28 -0.88 2.32 -9.13
CA TYR A 28 0.07 2.45 -8.04
C TYR A 28 1.40 1.78 -8.38
N ASP A 29 2.48 2.29 -7.81
CA ASP A 29 3.84 1.77 -7.94
C ASP A 29 4.43 1.59 -6.53
N ILE A 30 5.07 0.44 -6.26
CA ILE A 30 5.73 0.16 -4.97
C ILE A 30 7.24 0.18 -5.20
N VAL A 31 7.95 0.96 -4.39
CA VAL A 31 9.42 1.12 -4.45
C VAL A 31 9.99 0.91 -3.06
N TYR A 32 11.07 0.14 -2.95
CA TYR A 32 11.77 -0.05 -1.68
C TYR A 32 12.96 0.90 -1.58
N LYS A 33 13.16 1.49 -0.40
CA LYS A 33 14.29 2.36 -0.07
C LYS A 33 15.14 1.70 1.02
N GLN A 34 16.45 1.86 0.88
CA GLN A 34 17.44 1.36 1.81
C GLN A 34 18.39 2.50 2.19
N ALA A 35 18.61 2.71 3.48
CA ALA A 35 19.66 3.61 3.94
C ALA A 35 21.00 2.88 3.83
N VAL A 36 21.79 3.21 2.81
CA VAL A 36 23.16 2.69 2.62
C VAL A 36 24.17 3.80 2.89
N THR A 37 25.22 3.48 3.63
CA THR A 37 26.37 4.37 3.83
C THR A 37 27.43 4.13 2.74
N THR A 38 28.39 5.05 2.64
CA THR A 38 29.53 4.88 1.71
C THR A 38 30.37 3.65 2.04
N GLU A 39 30.44 3.26 3.31
CA GLU A 39 31.18 2.07 3.76
C GLU A 39 30.48 0.79 3.31
N ASP A 40 29.15 0.76 3.34
CA ASP A 40 28.34 -0.37 2.86
C ASP A 40 28.53 -0.60 1.36
N ILE A 41 28.59 0.48 0.57
CA ILE A 41 28.71 0.40 -0.90
C ILE A 41 30.16 0.14 -1.33
N TYR A 42 31.12 0.86 -0.74
CA TYR A 42 32.49 0.90 -1.25
C TYR A 42 33.42 -0.08 -0.54
N LEU A 43 33.20 -0.32 0.75
CA LEU A 43 34.03 -1.21 1.56
C LEU A 43 33.35 -2.56 1.85
N GLN A 44 32.06 -2.70 1.49
CA GLN A 44 31.23 -3.86 1.84
C GLN A 44 31.31 -4.22 3.33
N MET A 45 31.55 -3.22 4.18
CA MET A 45 31.76 -3.38 5.63
C MET A 45 30.44 -3.42 6.40
N GLY A 46 29.34 -2.94 5.78
CA GLY A 46 28.01 -3.08 6.35
C GLY A 46 27.43 -4.44 6.05
N ASN A 47 26.72 -5.01 7.03
CA ASN A 47 25.95 -6.24 6.83
C ASN A 47 24.66 -6.02 6.00
N LYS A 48 24.61 -4.94 5.21
CA LYS A 48 23.49 -4.60 4.32
C LYS A 48 23.76 -5.16 2.93
N THR A 49 22.89 -6.03 2.47
CA THR A 49 22.96 -6.55 1.10
C THR A 49 22.28 -5.57 0.13
N PRO A 50 22.62 -5.58 -1.18
CA PRO A 50 21.89 -4.80 -2.20
C PRO A 50 20.52 -5.41 -2.55
N THR A 51 20.04 -6.38 -1.77
CA THR A 51 18.78 -7.06 -2.01
C THR A 51 17.64 -6.36 -1.28
N THR A 52 16.41 -6.58 -1.73
CA THR A 52 15.20 -6.07 -1.06
C THR A 52 15.05 -6.58 0.37
N ALA A 53 15.77 -7.65 0.74
CA ALA A 53 15.80 -8.16 2.11
C ALA A 53 16.42 -7.17 3.12
N SER A 54 17.23 -6.22 2.68
CA SER A 54 17.86 -5.20 3.55
C SER A 54 17.17 -3.83 3.50
N CYS A 55 16.09 -3.64 2.73
CA CYS A 55 15.37 -2.37 2.61
C CYS A 55 14.49 -2.07 3.83
N GLU A 56 14.72 -0.97 4.55
CA GLU A 56 13.97 -0.62 5.77
C GLU A 56 12.64 0.09 5.49
N GLU A 57 12.54 0.76 4.33
CA GLU A 57 11.38 1.59 3.97
C GLU A 57 10.72 1.09 2.68
N MET A 58 9.39 1.12 2.66
CA MET A 58 8.55 0.87 1.50
C MET A 58 7.81 2.15 1.11
N VAL A 59 7.93 2.54 -0.15
CA VAL A 59 7.30 3.74 -0.71
C VAL A 59 6.24 3.33 -1.71
N VAL A 60 4.99 3.62 -1.40
CA VAL A 60 3.83 3.39 -2.28
C VAL A 60 3.46 4.71 -2.95
N LYS A 61 3.55 4.75 -4.27
CA LYS A 61 3.18 5.91 -5.10
C LYS A 61 1.85 5.64 -5.76
N ILE A 62 0.82 6.36 -5.37
CA ILE A 62 -0.56 6.17 -5.87
C ILE A 62 -0.90 7.36 -6.76
N LYS A 63 -1.18 7.09 -8.04
CA LYS A 63 -1.54 8.11 -9.03
C LYS A 63 -3.03 8.41 -8.92
N LEU A 64 -3.36 9.65 -8.60
CA LEU A 64 -4.73 10.12 -8.34
C LEU A 64 -5.01 11.39 -9.17
N PRO A 65 -5.16 11.26 -10.50
CA PRO A 65 -5.39 12.42 -11.36
C PRO A 65 -6.75 13.06 -11.09
N ASP A 66 -6.79 14.40 -11.20
CA ASP A 66 -7.94 15.26 -10.89
C ASP A 66 -8.46 15.13 -9.45
N THR A 67 -7.59 14.82 -8.49
CA THR A 67 -7.99 14.64 -7.09
C THR A 67 -7.35 15.71 -6.21
N LYS A 68 -8.14 16.29 -5.31
CA LYS A 68 -7.63 17.25 -4.31
C LYS A 68 -7.18 16.48 -3.07
N LEU A 69 -6.10 16.93 -2.44
CA LEU A 69 -5.60 16.34 -1.19
C LEU A 69 -6.64 16.29 -0.08
N ALA A 70 -7.54 17.28 0.00
CA ALA A 70 -8.58 17.36 1.02
C ALA A 70 -9.61 16.21 0.94
N ASP A 71 -9.77 15.60 -0.23
CA ASP A 71 -10.73 14.51 -0.47
C ASP A 71 -10.06 13.13 -0.39
N VAL A 72 -8.78 13.08 -0.01
CA VAL A 72 -7.99 11.84 0.10
C VAL A 72 -8.02 11.34 1.54
N GLU A 73 -8.65 10.21 1.76
CA GLU A 73 -8.59 9.46 3.01
C GLU A 73 -7.60 8.30 2.85
N LEU A 74 -6.60 8.25 3.72
CA LEU A 74 -5.61 7.17 3.77
C LEU A 74 -5.68 6.50 5.14
N ASP A 75 -5.96 5.20 5.14
CA ASP A 75 -5.88 4.34 6.33
C ASP A 75 -4.78 3.29 6.09
N VAL A 76 -3.88 3.17 7.06
CA VAL A 76 -2.73 2.28 7.01
C VAL A 76 -2.78 1.37 8.22
N LYS A 77 -2.88 0.08 7.93
CA LYS A 77 -2.82 -1.01 8.90
C LYS A 77 -1.53 -1.78 8.71
N ASN A 78 -1.25 -2.69 9.63
CA ASN A 78 -0.01 -3.45 9.64
C ASN A 78 0.29 -4.17 8.31
N LYS A 79 -0.70 -4.72 7.60
CA LYS A 79 -0.50 -5.41 6.30
C LYS A 79 -1.46 -4.95 5.21
N PHE A 80 -2.11 -3.81 5.41
CA PHE A 80 -3.15 -3.34 4.51
C PHE A 80 -3.10 -1.84 4.41
N LEU A 81 -3.14 -1.34 3.19
CA LEU A 81 -3.24 0.08 2.90
C LEU A 81 -4.54 0.30 2.15
N ASP A 82 -5.43 1.13 2.69
CA ASP A 82 -6.57 1.64 1.96
C ASP A 82 -6.47 3.14 1.69
N CYS A 83 -6.65 3.47 0.42
CA CYS A 83 -6.78 4.85 -0.03
C CYS A 83 -8.18 5.01 -0.61
N ARG A 84 -8.94 5.94 -0.06
CA ARG A 84 -10.30 6.26 -0.50
C ARG A 84 -10.35 7.70 -0.97
N THR A 85 -11.00 7.87 -2.11
CA THR A 85 -11.33 9.18 -2.68
C THR A 85 -12.73 9.06 -3.29
N PRO A 86 -13.41 10.17 -3.60
CA PRO A 86 -14.73 10.12 -4.23
C PRO A 86 -14.75 9.39 -5.59
N LYS A 87 -13.60 9.31 -6.28
CA LYS A 87 -13.46 8.81 -7.66
C LYS A 87 -12.70 7.49 -7.76
N TYR A 88 -11.81 7.22 -6.80
CA TYR A 88 -10.92 6.06 -6.77
C TYR A 88 -10.91 5.39 -5.41
N LYS A 89 -10.76 4.07 -5.41
CA LYS A 89 -10.54 3.28 -4.21
C LYS A 89 -9.41 2.29 -4.47
N LEU A 90 -8.43 2.30 -3.57
CA LEU A 90 -7.35 1.33 -3.52
C LEU A 90 -7.45 0.57 -2.21
N GLY A 91 -7.44 -0.76 -2.28
CA GLY A 91 -7.16 -1.62 -1.14
C GLY A 91 -5.99 -2.52 -1.52
N LEU A 92 -4.83 -2.28 -0.92
CA LEU A 92 -3.59 -2.98 -1.23
C LEU A 92 -3.16 -3.81 -0.01
N HIS A 93 -3.05 -5.12 -0.21
CA HIS A 93 -2.38 -5.99 0.75
C HIS A 93 -0.86 -5.84 0.62
N LEU A 94 -0.21 -5.48 1.73
CA LEU A 94 1.23 -5.28 1.77
C LEU A 94 1.93 -6.63 1.96
N PRO A 95 3.05 -6.89 1.25
CA PRO A 95 3.77 -8.17 1.36
C PRO A 95 4.46 -8.33 2.73
N HIS A 96 4.90 -7.22 3.32
CA HIS A 96 5.53 -7.18 4.63
C HIS A 96 4.70 -6.35 5.60
N PRO A 97 4.75 -6.67 6.90
CA PRO A 97 4.15 -5.83 7.90
C PRO A 97 4.88 -4.49 8.00
N VAL A 98 4.12 -3.43 8.17
CA VAL A 98 4.60 -2.06 8.32
C VAL A 98 4.18 -1.48 9.66
N ASP A 99 4.92 -0.49 10.13
CA ASP A 99 4.51 0.31 11.27
C ASP A 99 3.55 1.42 10.80
N HIS A 100 2.30 1.34 11.28
CA HIS A 100 1.27 2.32 10.97
C HIS A 100 1.50 3.67 11.66
N LYS A 101 2.32 3.73 12.72
CA LYS A 101 2.54 4.97 13.50
C LYS A 101 3.64 5.86 12.94
N SER A 102 4.68 5.27 12.34
CA SER A 102 5.81 6.00 11.77
C SER A 102 5.68 6.30 10.27
N GLY A 103 4.52 6.01 9.67
CA GLY A 103 4.24 6.29 8.26
C GLY A 103 4.27 7.78 7.95
N LYS A 104 4.85 8.14 6.81
CA LYS A 104 4.85 9.50 6.24
C LYS A 104 4.07 9.51 4.94
N ALA A 105 3.23 10.51 4.73
CA ALA A 105 2.51 10.70 3.47
C ALA A 105 2.78 12.10 2.93
N GLU A 106 3.10 12.18 1.65
CA GLU A 106 3.40 13.41 0.92
C GLU A 106 2.56 13.47 -0.36
N TRP A 107 2.02 14.63 -0.67
CA TRP A 107 1.26 14.85 -1.90
C TRP A 107 2.09 15.63 -2.91
N ASP A 108 2.39 15.02 -4.06
CA ASP A 108 3.02 15.71 -5.18
C ASP A 108 1.93 16.30 -6.10
N GLY A 109 1.65 17.59 -5.92
CA GLY A 109 0.64 18.31 -6.72
C GLY A 109 1.01 18.48 -8.20
N LYS A 110 2.29 18.34 -8.58
CA LYS A 110 2.69 18.44 -10.01
C LYS A 110 2.39 17.17 -10.77
N LYS A 111 2.48 16.02 -10.09
CA LYS A 111 2.24 14.68 -10.67
C LYS A 111 0.90 14.08 -10.24
N GLU A 112 0.14 14.80 -9.42
CA GLU A 112 -1.10 14.32 -8.78
C GLU A 112 -0.92 12.91 -8.19
N THR A 113 0.18 12.73 -7.46
CA THR A 113 0.60 11.44 -6.93
C THR A 113 0.75 11.53 -5.41
N LEU A 114 0.07 10.64 -4.70
CA LEU A 114 0.26 10.45 -3.27
C LEU A 114 1.45 9.52 -3.05
N ILE A 115 2.43 9.97 -2.28
CA ILE A 115 3.64 9.22 -1.93
C ILE A 115 3.54 8.85 -0.46
N VAL A 116 3.37 7.57 -0.18
CA VAL A 116 3.27 7.04 1.18
C VAL A 116 4.55 6.26 1.49
N THR A 117 5.34 6.74 2.44
CA THR A 117 6.56 6.08 2.93
C THR A 117 6.23 5.37 4.25
N LEU A 118 6.42 4.06 4.27
CA LEU A 118 6.08 3.18 5.38
C LEU A 118 7.33 2.43 5.82
N ARG A 119 7.61 2.41 7.13
CA ARG A 119 8.70 1.61 7.68
C ARG A 119 8.27 0.15 7.78
N ILE A 120 9.08 -0.74 7.23
CA ILE A 120 8.84 -2.19 7.32
C ILE A 120 9.24 -2.66 8.72
N VAL A 121 8.37 -3.42 9.37
CA VAL A 121 8.67 -4.07 10.65
C VAL A 121 9.07 -5.51 10.36
N ARG A 122 10.27 -5.91 10.78
CA ARG A 122 10.73 -7.30 10.71
C ARG A 122 11.04 -7.78 12.12
N ASP A 123 10.55 -8.95 12.48
CA ASP A 123 10.73 -9.56 13.81
C ASP A 123 12.21 -9.81 14.17
N PHE A 124 13.15 -9.65 13.23
CA PHE A 124 14.59 -9.89 13.44
C PHE A 124 15.48 -8.71 13.00
N ASP A 125 14.93 -7.51 12.86
CA ASP A 125 15.73 -6.33 12.43
C ASP A 125 16.84 -5.97 13.44
N PHE A 126 16.71 -6.43 14.69
CA PHE A 126 17.73 -6.29 15.74
C PHE A 126 18.88 -7.29 15.65
N MET A 127 18.78 -8.33 14.80
CA MET A 127 19.84 -9.35 14.59
C MET A 127 20.68 -9.09 13.34
N ASN A 128 20.38 -8.05 12.57
CA ASN A 128 21.29 -7.56 11.52
C ASN A 128 22.42 -6.76 12.17
N PHE A 129 23.36 -7.48 12.79
CA PHE A 129 24.68 -6.97 13.19
C PHE A 129 25.65 -7.09 12.03
#